data_AF-A0A2V7LCX6-F1
#
_entry.id   AF-A0A2V7LCX6-F1
#
_cell.length_a   1.000
_cell.length_b   1.000
_cell.length_c   1.000
_cell.angle_alpha   90.00
_cell.angle_beta   90.00
_cell.angle_gamma   90.00
#
_symmetry.space_group_name_H-M   'P 1'
#
loop_
_entity.id
_entity.type
_entity.pdbx_description
1 polymer ?
#
loop_
_entity_poly.entity_id
_entity_poly.type
_entity_poly.pdbx_seq_one_letter_code
_entity_poly.pdbx_strand_id
1 'polypeptide(L)'
;MSHPVAGTSNGRLQFERADRASPTTGTTCKACGELIASSYYVVGGEVTCQRCRTRIAVQWNRGSPGRRFANAVGLGLVAAIAGASLHFGIAALTGYEFGLVAVVVGLLVGGAVRKGSSGRGGRRYQLLAVFLTYTAVVVTDSSLIARELLKGERAQADSVTTETGVTTMRTAASSSESTSVPARAGATQPHPVGPLGVMLAVALMVVLAYAAPIMIGITSPLHLLIAGFALYEAWKLNKGVSLSIAGPYQATSPVPV
;
A
#
# COMPACT_ATOMS: atom_id res chain seq x y z
N MET A 1 -17.28 -77.22 46.14
CA MET A 1 -15.85 -77.07 45.81
C MET A 1 -15.73 -75.79 44.98
N SER A 2 -15.94 -74.59 45.56
CA SER A 2 -15.04 -73.87 46.46
C SER A 2 -13.72 -73.46 45.80
N HIS A 3 -13.76 -72.32 45.06
CA HIS A 3 -12.79 -71.19 45.05
C HIS A 3 -11.28 -71.46 44.77
N PRO A 4 -10.41 -70.43 44.62
CA PRO A 4 -10.23 -69.49 43.50
C PRO A 4 -8.72 -69.27 43.15
N VAL A 5 -8.40 -68.18 42.44
CA VAL A 5 -7.21 -67.29 42.61
C VAL A 5 -6.28 -67.10 41.40
N ALA A 6 -6.29 -65.83 40.98
CA ALA A 6 -5.21 -64.97 40.51
C ALA A 6 -4.31 -65.43 39.36
N GLY A 7 -4.68 -64.96 38.16
CA GLY A 7 -3.68 -64.52 37.20
C GLY A 7 -3.04 -63.22 37.70
N THR A 8 -1.84 -63.34 38.26
CA THR A 8 -0.95 -62.24 38.65
C THR A 8 -0.63 -61.39 37.42
N SER A 9 -1.26 -60.21 37.28
CA SER A 9 -0.93 -59.24 36.23
C SER A 9 0.34 -58.46 36.59
N ASN A 10 1.48 -59.16 36.62
CA ASN A 10 2.79 -58.54 36.73
C ASN A 10 3.19 -57.90 35.39
N GLY A 11 3.14 -56.56 35.33
CA GLY A 11 4.05 -55.74 34.52
C GLY A 11 3.94 -55.79 33.00
N ARG A 12 2.85 -56.32 32.42
CA ARG A 12 2.66 -56.26 30.97
C ARG A 12 2.09 -54.90 30.57
N LEU A 13 2.97 -54.00 30.18
CA LEU A 13 2.64 -52.72 29.52
C LEU A 13 1.63 -53.02 28.40
N GLN A 14 0.39 -52.57 28.57
CA GLN A 14 -0.69 -52.78 27.61
C GLN A 14 -0.54 -51.79 26.45
N PHE A 15 0.35 -52.12 25.50
CA PHE A 15 0.56 -51.31 24.30
C PHE A 15 -0.59 -51.37 23.27
N GLU A 16 -1.58 -52.24 23.49
CA GLU A 16 -2.76 -52.35 22.63
C GLU A 16 -3.80 -51.24 22.86
N ARG A 17 -3.73 -50.52 23.99
CA ARG A 17 -4.61 -49.38 24.26
C ARG A 17 -3.80 -48.22 24.79
N ALA A 18 -3.65 -47.18 23.98
CA ALA A 18 -3.14 -45.90 24.46
C ALA A 18 -4.19 -45.26 25.37
N ASP A 19 -4.03 -45.39 26.69
CA ASP A 19 -4.63 -44.48 27.65
C ASP A 19 -3.98 -43.12 27.45
N ARG A 20 -4.50 -42.37 26.48
CA ARG A 20 -4.29 -40.93 26.45
C ARG A 20 -4.99 -40.43 27.69
N ALA A 21 -4.24 -39.84 28.63
CA ALA A 21 -4.82 -39.00 29.66
C ALA A 21 -5.75 -38.02 28.93
N SER A 22 -7.06 -38.27 29.00
CA SER A 22 -8.05 -37.44 28.32
C SER A 22 -7.93 -36.05 28.94
N PRO A 23 -7.52 -35.01 28.18
CA PRO A 23 -7.84 -33.67 28.64
C PRO A 23 -9.37 -33.58 28.55
N THR A 24 -10.04 -33.79 29.68
CA THR A 24 -11.47 -33.47 29.89
C THR A 24 -11.64 -31.95 29.92
N THR A 25 -11.03 -31.27 28.96
CA THR A 25 -11.25 -29.86 28.67
C THR A 25 -11.92 -29.89 27.31
N GLY A 26 -13.24 -30.13 27.32
CA GLY A 26 -14.04 -30.03 26.10
C GLY A 26 -13.69 -28.71 25.40
N THR A 27 -13.29 -28.78 24.14
CA THR A 27 -12.92 -27.58 23.40
C THR A 27 -14.18 -26.75 23.20
N THR A 28 -14.24 -25.59 23.86
CA THR A 28 -15.35 -24.66 23.71
C THR A 28 -15.20 -23.88 22.42
N CYS A 29 -16.30 -23.68 21.69
CA CYS A 29 -16.32 -22.83 20.53
C CYS A 29 -16.07 -21.36 20.94
N LYS A 30 -15.03 -20.72 20.41
CA LYS A 30 -14.75 -19.30 20.72
C LYS A 30 -15.85 -18.34 20.27
N ALA A 31 -16.62 -18.72 19.25
CA ALA A 31 -17.65 -17.87 18.66
C ALA A 31 -19.01 -17.95 19.40
N CYS A 32 -19.34 -19.07 20.03
CA CYS A 32 -20.65 -19.25 20.69
C CYS A 32 -20.58 -19.77 22.13
N GLY A 33 -19.39 -20.08 22.66
CA GLY A 33 -19.18 -20.60 24.02
C GLY A 33 -19.56 -22.07 24.23
N GLU A 34 -20.32 -22.67 23.31
CA GLU A 34 -20.78 -24.07 23.41
C GLU A 34 -19.62 -25.09 23.48
N LEU A 35 -19.77 -26.13 24.29
CA LEU A 35 -18.83 -27.26 24.32
C LEU A 35 -18.97 -28.11 23.04
N ILE A 36 -17.84 -28.44 22.41
CA ILE A 36 -17.80 -29.24 21.18
C ILE A 36 -17.60 -30.72 21.53
N ALA A 37 -18.61 -31.56 21.27
CA ALA A 37 -18.58 -32.99 21.60
C ALA A 37 -18.12 -33.91 20.45
N SER A 38 -18.19 -33.44 19.20
CA SER A 38 -17.97 -34.27 17.99
C SER A 38 -16.84 -33.76 17.10
N SER A 39 -17.07 -32.69 16.33
CA SER A 39 -16.09 -32.16 15.38
C SER A 39 -15.88 -30.66 15.56
N TYR A 40 -14.61 -30.24 15.51
CA TYR A 40 -14.22 -28.84 15.56
C TYR A 40 -13.47 -28.42 14.29
N TYR A 41 -13.53 -27.12 14.01
CA TYR A 41 -12.85 -26.47 12.90
C TYR A 41 -11.98 -25.33 13.41
N VAL A 42 -10.83 -25.13 12.78
CA VAL A 42 -9.96 -24.00 13.08
C VAL A 42 -10.14 -22.95 11.99
N VAL A 43 -10.66 -21.78 12.36
CA VAL A 43 -10.86 -20.64 11.45
C VAL A 43 -9.92 -19.51 11.88
N GLY A 44 -8.92 -19.20 11.05
CA GLY A 44 -7.95 -18.14 11.37
C GLY A 44 -7.17 -18.36 12.67
N GLY A 45 -6.94 -19.62 13.06
CA GLY A 45 -6.25 -20.00 14.30
C GLY A 45 -7.17 -20.27 15.49
N GLU A 46 -8.47 -20.01 15.38
CA GLU A 46 -9.43 -20.14 16.48
C GLU A 46 -10.35 -21.36 16.32
N VAL A 47 -10.64 -22.04 17.44
CA VAL A 47 -11.52 -23.21 17.47
C VAL A 47 -12.98 -22.79 17.36
N THR A 48 -13.69 -23.37 16.38
CA THR A 48 -15.10 -23.07 16.06
C THR A 48 -15.90 -24.34 15.79
N CYS A 49 -17.19 -24.33 16.15
CA CYS A 49 -18.12 -25.41 15.83
C CYS A 49 -18.62 -25.33 14.38
N GLN A 50 -19.23 -26.40 13.87
CA GLN A 50 -19.74 -26.47 12.50
C GLN A 50 -20.75 -25.37 12.17
N ARG A 51 -21.64 -25.03 13.11
CA ARG A 51 -22.66 -23.99 12.90
C ARG A 51 -22.03 -22.60 12.78
N CYS A 52 -21.04 -22.29 13.62
CA CYS A 52 -20.32 -21.03 13.57
C CYS A 52 -19.45 -20.92 12.32
N ARG A 53 -18.78 -21.99 11.91
CA ARG A 53 -18.04 -22.05 10.63
C ARG A 53 -18.93 -21.63 9.46
N THR A 54 -20.11 -22.24 9.32
CA THR A 54 -21.00 -21.96 8.19
C THR A 54 -21.51 -20.52 8.22
N ARG A 55 -21.88 -20.00 9.40
CA ARG A 55 -22.28 -18.59 9.56
C ARG A 55 -21.16 -17.62 9.18
N ILE A 56 -19.94 -17.87 9.66
CA ILE A 56 -18.76 -17.05 9.34
C ILE A 56 -18.44 -17.12 7.84
N ALA A 57 -18.47 -18.30 7.23
CA ALA A 57 -18.22 -18.47 5.79
C ALA A 57 -19.24 -17.71 4.93
N VAL A 58 -20.53 -17.79 5.28
CA VAL A 58 -21.61 -17.07 4.57
C VAL A 58 -21.45 -15.56 4.74
N GLN A 59 -21.16 -15.07 5.95
CA GLN A 59 -20.92 -13.65 6.20
C GLN A 59 -19.67 -13.15 5.48
N TRP A 60 -18.61 -13.96 5.43
CA TRP A 60 -17.36 -13.62 4.74
C TRP A 60 -17.55 -13.44 3.24
N ASN A 61 -18.37 -14.30 2.62
CA ASN A 61 -18.72 -14.24 1.21
C ASN A 61 -19.82 -13.21 0.89
N ARG A 62 -20.43 -12.56 1.89
CA ARG A 62 -21.53 -11.63 1.69
C ARG A 62 -21.08 -10.34 0.98
N GLY A 63 -21.69 -10.02 -0.16
CA GLY A 63 -21.46 -8.78 -0.92
C GLY A 63 -20.69 -9.00 -2.22
N SER A 64 -20.90 -8.13 -3.21
CA SER A 64 -20.28 -8.29 -4.53
C SER A 64 -18.81 -7.86 -4.54
N PRO A 65 -17.93 -8.58 -5.27
CA PRO A 65 -16.52 -8.21 -5.40
C PRO A 65 -16.33 -6.85 -6.09
N GLY A 66 -17.19 -6.51 -7.07
CA GLY A 66 -17.14 -5.25 -7.80
C GLY A 66 -17.43 -4.02 -6.92
N ARG A 67 -18.45 -4.09 -6.05
CA ARG A 67 -18.77 -2.99 -5.12
C ARG A 67 -17.65 -2.72 -4.13
N ARG A 68 -16.95 -3.76 -3.68
CA ARG A 68 -15.77 -3.61 -2.79
C ARG A 68 -14.61 -2.94 -3.51
N PHE A 69 -14.38 -3.30 -4.77
CA PHE A 69 -13.36 -2.67 -5.59
C PHE A 69 -13.68 -1.18 -5.84
N ALA A 70 -14.91 -0.86 -6.23
CA ALA A 70 -15.35 0.52 -6.41
C ALA A 70 -15.20 1.35 -5.12
N ASN A 71 -15.59 0.80 -3.97
CA ASN A 71 -15.41 1.45 -2.68
C ASN A 71 -13.92 1.65 -2.33
N ALA A 72 -13.05 0.69 -2.64
CA ALA A 72 -11.62 0.80 -2.42
C ALA A 72 -10.99 1.90 -3.28
N VAL A 73 -11.38 2.00 -4.55
CA VAL A 73 -10.96 3.08 -5.46
C VAL A 73 -11.46 4.43 -4.95
N GLY A 74 -12.75 4.56 -4.65
CA GLY A 74 -13.35 5.81 -4.20
C GLY A 74 -12.73 6.34 -2.89
N LEU A 75 -12.60 5.48 -1.87
CA LEU A 75 -11.97 5.88 -0.61
C LEU A 75 -10.48 6.18 -0.78
N GLY A 76 -9.77 5.41 -1.60
CA GLY A 76 -8.36 5.65 -1.91
C GLY A 76 -8.15 7.00 -2.61
N LEU A 77 -9.00 7.37 -3.56
CA LEU A 77 -8.91 8.66 -4.26
C LEU A 77 -9.16 9.83 -3.32
N VAL A 78 -10.20 9.75 -2.48
CA VAL A 78 -10.48 10.78 -1.46
C VAL A 78 -9.29 10.93 -0.51
N ALA A 79 -8.71 9.82 -0.08
CA ALA A 79 -7.50 9.81 0.74
C ALA A 79 -6.29 10.43 0.05
N ALA A 80 -6.10 10.17 -1.25
CA ALA A 80 -5.00 10.76 -2.03
C ALA A 80 -5.15 12.29 -2.16
N ILE A 81 -6.37 12.77 -2.44
CA ILE A 81 -6.66 14.21 -2.51
C ILE A 81 -6.45 14.87 -1.15
N ALA A 82 -6.91 14.25 -0.07
CA ALA A 82 -6.69 14.72 1.29
C ALA A 82 -5.19 14.74 1.64
N GLY A 83 -4.43 13.72 1.24
CA GLY A 83 -2.99 13.65 1.44
C GLY A 83 -2.23 14.75 0.70
N ALA A 84 -2.60 15.03 -0.55
CA ALA A 84 -2.04 16.14 -1.32
C ALA A 84 -2.38 17.50 -0.68
N SER A 85 -3.59 17.67 -0.18
CA SER A 85 -4.02 18.88 0.53
C SER A 85 -3.26 19.08 1.84
N LEU A 86 -3.04 17.99 2.59
CA LEU A 86 -2.27 18.00 3.83
C LEU A 86 -0.81 18.37 3.55
N HIS A 87 -0.22 17.80 2.50
CA HIS A 87 1.13 18.14 2.07
C HIS A 87 1.26 19.63 1.74
N PHE A 88 0.29 20.17 0.99
CA PHE A 88 0.27 21.60 0.67
C PHE A 88 0.18 22.49 1.91
N GLY A 89 -0.66 22.12 2.89
CA GLY A 89 -0.79 22.85 4.16
C GLY A 89 0.49 22.84 4.99
N ILE A 90 1.18 21.70 5.07
CA ILE A 90 2.44 21.58 5.82
C ILE A 90 3.57 22.34 5.11
N ALA A 91 3.69 22.20 3.79
CA ALA A 91 4.71 22.90 2.99
C ALA A 91 4.62 24.43 3.13
N ALA A 92 3.41 24.97 3.28
CA ALA A 92 3.19 26.41 3.50
C ALA A 92 3.62 26.89 4.90
N LEU A 93 3.72 26.00 5.90
CA LEU A 93 3.94 26.35 7.30
C LEU A 93 5.35 26.06 7.80
N THR A 94 5.97 24.94 7.39
CA THR A 94 7.18 24.42 8.08
C THR A 94 8.47 24.47 7.27
N GLY A 95 8.40 24.66 5.95
CA GLY A 95 9.58 24.85 5.10
C GLY A 95 10.55 23.66 4.94
N TYR A 96 10.48 22.61 5.78
CA TYR A 96 11.37 21.44 5.70
C TYR A 96 10.71 20.13 6.21
N GLU A 97 11.29 19.01 5.74
CA GLU A 97 11.00 17.58 6.00
C GLU A 97 9.80 16.93 5.26
N PHE A 98 9.93 16.85 3.93
CA PHE A 98 9.03 16.12 3.00
C PHE A 98 8.86 14.63 3.32
N GLY A 99 9.87 14.03 3.97
CA GLY A 99 9.94 12.58 4.16
C GLY A 99 8.81 12.02 5.01
N LEU A 100 8.59 12.57 6.20
CA LEU A 100 7.59 12.04 7.13
C LEU A 100 6.17 12.15 6.55
N VAL A 101 5.90 13.22 5.83
CA VAL A 101 4.59 13.47 5.21
C VAL A 101 4.27 12.39 4.16
N ALA A 102 5.25 11.99 3.35
CA ALA A 102 5.05 10.94 2.34
C ALA A 102 4.65 9.60 2.98
N VAL A 103 5.25 9.23 4.12
CA VAL A 103 4.89 8.01 4.86
C VAL A 103 3.47 8.10 5.41
N VAL A 104 3.10 9.24 6.01
CA VAL A 104 1.75 9.46 6.53
C VAL A 104 0.71 9.37 5.41
N VAL A 105 0.96 10.00 4.27
CA VAL A 105 0.07 9.94 3.10
C VAL A 105 -0.04 8.50 2.58
N GLY A 106 1.08 7.77 2.46
CA GLY A 106 1.06 6.37 2.04
C GLY A 106 0.26 5.46 2.97
N LEU A 107 0.37 5.66 4.29
CA LEU A 107 -0.43 4.94 5.29
C LEU A 107 -1.91 5.31 5.20
N LEU A 108 -2.23 6.59 5.00
CA LEU A 108 -3.60 7.09 4.88
C LEU A 108 -4.28 6.51 3.63
N VAL A 109 -3.62 6.56 2.47
CA VAL A 109 -4.11 6.01 1.20
C VAL A 109 -4.22 4.49 1.28
N GLY A 110 -3.16 3.81 1.74
CA GLY A 110 -3.17 2.36 1.92
C GLY A 110 -4.28 1.90 2.87
N GLY A 111 -4.50 2.63 3.96
CA GLY A 111 -5.57 2.39 4.94
C GLY A 111 -6.96 2.60 4.37
N ALA A 112 -7.16 3.64 3.57
CA ALA A 112 -8.42 3.89 2.89
C ALA A 112 -8.78 2.79 1.88
N VAL A 113 -7.81 2.32 1.10
CA VAL A 113 -7.98 1.18 0.17
C VAL A 113 -8.32 -0.11 0.94
N ARG A 114 -7.64 -0.35 2.07
CA ARG A 114 -7.94 -1.51 2.93
C ARG A 114 -9.35 -1.44 3.52
N LYS A 115 -9.77 -0.26 3.98
CA LYS A 115 -11.12 -0.03 4.51
C LYS A 115 -12.18 -0.24 3.43
N GLY A 116 -11.95 0.26 2.22
CA GLY A 116 -12.87 0.07 1.09
C GLY A 116 -12.98 -1.39 0.61
N SER A 117 -11.91 -2.18 0.72
CA SER A 117 -11.91 -3.62 0.43
C SER A 117 -12.52 -4.50 1.54
N SER A 118 -13.08 -3.88 2.59
CA SER A 118 -13.58 -4.54 3.81
C SER A 118 -12.53 -5.38 4.54
N GLY A 119 -11.26 -4.97 4.50
CA GLY A 119 -10.18 -5.65 5.23
C GLY A 119 -9.72 -6.99 4.65
N ARG A 120 -10.23 -7.43 3.49
CA ARG A 120 -9.81 -8.69 2.85
C ARG A 120 -8.47 -8.58 2.14
N GLY A 121 -8.14 -7.41 1.61
CA GLY A 121 -6.90 -7.20 0.84
C GLY A 121 -6.77 -8.13 -0.38
N GLY A 122 -5.54 -8.26 -0.88
CA GLY A 122 -5.19 -9.15 -2.01
C GLY A 122 -4.37 -8.43 -3.08
N ARG A 123 -3.74 -9.18 -4.00
CA ARG A 123 -2.77 -8.64 -4.98
C ARG A 123 -3.30 -7.45 -5.78
N ARG A 124 -4.58 -7.47 -6.17
CA ARG A 124 -5.24 -6.36 -6.88
C ARG A 124 -5.32 -5.09 -6.03
N TYR A 125 -5.64 -5.22 -4.74
CA TYR A 125 -5.71 -4.09 -3.82
C TYR A 125 -4.32 -3.58 -3.42
N GLN A 126 -3.32 -4.47 -3.38
CA GLN A 126 -1.93 -4.08 -3.17
C GLN A 126 -1.40 -3.24 -4.34
N LEU A 127 -1.61 -3.70 -5.58
CA LEU A 127 -1.26 -2.93 -6.77
C LEU A 127 -2.01 -1.61 -6.83
N LEU A 128 -3.31 -1.62 -6.51
CA LEU A 128 -4.12 -0.40 -6.46
C LEU A 128 -3.59 0.59 -5.42
N ALA A 129 -3.26 0.13 -4.21
CA ALA A 129 -2.73 0.99 -3.15
C ALA A 129 -1.38 1.59 -3.53
N VAL A 130 -0.47 0.78 -4.10
CA VAL A 130 0.82 1.26 -4.62
C VAL A 130 0.62 2.27 -5.73
N PHE A 131 -0.27 1.97 -6.69
CA PHE A 131 -0.56 2.88 -7.80
C PHE A 131 -1.09 4.22 -7.31
N LEU A 132 -2.10 4.25 -6.43
CA LEU A 132 -2.65 5.49 -5.89
C LEU A 132 -1.63 6.27 -5.06
N THR A 133 -0.81 5.58 -4.27
CA THR A 133 0.25 6.22 -3.48
C THR A 133 1.30 6.83 -4.39
N TYR A 134 1.69 6.11 -5.45
CA TYR A 134 2.63 6.60 -6.44
C TYR A 134 2.09 7.82 -7.19
N THR A 135 0.84 7.76 -7.66
CA THR A 135 0.18 8.91 -8.30
C THR A 135 0.11 10.11 -7.36
N ALA A 136 -0.18 9.91 -6.07
CA ALA A 136 -0.20 10.99 -5.09
C ALA A 136 1.19 11.65 -4.91
N VAL A 137 2.26 10.84 -4.85
CA VAL A 137 3.65 11.33 -4.79
C VAL A 137 3.98 12.12 -6.06
N VAL A 138 3.72 11.56 -7.24
CA VAL A 138 3.96 12.23 -8.54
C VAL A 138 3.24 13.58 -8.62
N VAL A 139 1.96 13.64 -8.22
CA VAL A 139 1.17 14.89 -8.24
C VAL A 139 1.76 15.93 -7.28
N THR A 140 2.24 15.48 -6.13
CA THR A 140 2.87 16.34 -5.13
C THR A 140 4.18 16.93 -5.66
N ASP A 141 5.06 16.10 -6.20
CA ASP A 141 6.33 16.53 -6.80
C ASP A 141 6.12 17.45 -8.01
N SER A 142 5.14 17.11 -8.86
CA SER A 142 4.79 17.91 -10.06
C SER A 142 4.23 19.28 -9.70
N SER A 143 3.43 19.37 -8.61
CA SER A 143 2.89 20.64 -8.14
C SER A 143 4.00 21.60 -7.68
N LEU A 144 5.11 21.06 -7.17
CA LEU A 144 6.27 21.84 -6.77
C LEU A 144 7.04 22.36 -8.00
N ILE A 145 7.29 21.49 -8.99
CA ILE A 145 7.96 21.86 -10.25
C ILE A 145 7.13 22.89 -11.03
N ALA A 146 5.82 22.70 -11.13
CA ALA A 146 4.94 23.65 -11.80
C ALA A 146 4.93 25.01 -11.10
N ARG A 147 4.99 25.04 -9.75
CA ARG A 147 5.13 26.28 -8.99
C ARG A 147 6.49 26.92 -9.18
N GLU A 148 7.57 26.16 -9.31
CA GLU A 148 8.90 26.68 -9.58
C GLU A 148 9.02 27.25 -10.99
N LEU A 149 8.29 26.69 -11.96
CA LEU A 149 8.20 27.25 -13.31
C LEU A 149 7.28 28.49 -13.36
N LEU A 150 6.12 28.46 -12.69
CA LEU A 150 5.20 29.61 -12.60
C LEU A 150 5.79 30.77 -11.78
N LYS A 151 6.57 30.45 -10.74
CA LYS A 151 7.38 31.43 -10.01
C LYS A 151 8.61 31.79 -10.81
N GLY A 152 9.22 30.89 -11.55
CA GLY A 152 10.37 31.12 -12.43
C GLY A 152 10.03 32.04 -13.60
N GLU A 153 8.80 32.04 -14.13
CA GLU A 153 8.35 33.03 -15.11
C GLU A 153 8.03 34.39 -14.45
N ARG A 154 7.50 34.40 -13.23
CA ARG A 154 7.26 35.64 -12.46
C ARG A 154 8.51 36.22 -11.82
N ALA A 155 9.50 35.38 -11.53
CA ALA A 155 10.80 35.72 -11.00
C ALA A 155 11.84 35.81 -12.12
N GLN A 156 11.65 35.33 -13.34
CA GLN A 156 12.47 35.79 -14.48
C GLN A 156 12.01 37.16 -14.98
N ALA A 157 10.76 37.54 -14.72
CA ALA A 157 10.33 38.92 -14.88
C ALA A 157 10.98 39.86 -13.83
N ASP A 158 11.27 39.36 -12.61
CA ASP A 158 11.84 40.17 -11.50
C ASP A 158 13.33 39.91 -11.15
N SER A 159 13.93 38.80 -11.60
CA SER A 159 15.28 38.31 -11.22
C SER A 159 16.28 38.29 -12.37
N VAL A 160 15.97 38.96 -13.50
CA VAL A 160 17.03 39.48 -14.41
C VAL A 160 17.96 40.46 -13.68
N THR A 161 17.68 40.80 -12.41
CA THR A 161 18.44 41.78 -11.63
C THR A 161 19.32 41.20 -10.52
N THR A 162 19.29 39.91 -10.12
CA THR A 162 19.94 39.57 -8.81
C THR A 162 20.74 38.27 -8.64
N GLU A 163 20.70 37.27 -9.53
CA GLU A 163 21.52 36.04 -9.36
C GLU A 163 22.43 35.72 -10.56
N THR A 164 23.05 36.75 -11.12
CA THR A 164 24.30 36.61 -11.92
C THR A 164 25.45 37.40 -11.30
N GLY A 165 25.34 37.74 -10.01
CA GLY A 165 26.44 38.24 -9.19
C GLY A 165 27.18 37.04 -8.59
N VAL A 166 28.50 37.01 -8.75
CA VAL A 166 29.42 35.99 -8.18
C VAL A 166 29.52 34.67 -8.97
N THR A 167 29.95 34.72 -10.25
CA THR A 167 30.85 33.67 -10.82
C THR A 167 31.65 34.15 -12.03
N THR A 168 31.43 35.33 -12.61
CA THR A 168 32.26 35.78 -13.75
C THR A 168 32.85 37.18 -13.57
N MET A 169 33.41 37.44 -12.38
CA MET A 169 34.29 38.59 -12.15
C MET A 169 35.74 38.25 -12.55
N ARG A 170 35.94 37.71 -13.76
CA ARG A 170 37.22 37.57 -14.48
C ARG A 170 36.88 36.93 -15.83
N THR A 171 36.52 37.67 -16.86
CA THR A 171 37.51 38.16 -17.84
C THR A 171 36.76 39.11 -18.78
N ALA A 172 36.65 40.37 -18.36
CA ALA A 172 36.36 41.47 -19.27
C ALA A 172 37.71 42.06 -19.68
N ALA A 173 38.26 41.63 -20.81
CA ALA A 173 39.29 42.35 -21.56
C ALA A 173 39.46 41.74 -22.95
N SER A 174 38.69 42.26 -23.92
CA SER A 174 39.17 42.76 -25.21
C SER A 174 38.05 42.82 -26.25
N SER A 175 37.50 44.02 -26.36
CA SER A 175 37.27 44.79 -27.59
C SER A 175 37.14 44.08 -28.95
N SER A 176 36.04 44.47 -29.61
CA SER A 176 35.90 44.80 -31.04
C SER A 176 35.96 43.65 -32.05
N GLU A 177 34.87 43.42 -32.79
CA GLU A 177 34.75 43.93 -34.17
C GLU A 177 33.34 43.66 -34.73
N SER A 178 32.70 44.71 -35.25
CA SER A 178 31.48 44.62 -36.03
C SER A 178 31.80 44.16 -37.45
N THR A 179 31.09 43.17 -37.97
CA THR A 179 30.87 43.03 -39.42
C THR A 179 29.49 42.41 -39.67
N SER A 180 28.70 43.16 -40.44
CA SER A 180 27.32 42.95 -40.87
C SER A 180 27.15 41.79 -41.86
N VAL A 181 26.07 41.02 -41.73
CA VAL A 181 25.39 40.29 -42.83
C VAL A 181 23.88 40.16 -42.48
N PRO A 182 22.94 40.32 -43.43
CA PRO A 182 21.56 40.69 -43.14
C PRO A 182 20.65 39.51 -42.74
N ALA A 183 19.57 39.90 -42.07
CA ALA A 183 18.29 39.21 -41.87
C ALA A 183 18.10 37.88 -42.60
N ARG A 184 18.12 36.80 -41.82
CA ARG A 184 17.17 35.70 -42.01
C ARG A 184 16.53 35.43 -40.66
N ALA A 185 15.44 36.14 -40.39
CA ALA A 185 14.45 35.72 -39.42
C ALA A 185 13.94 34.35 -39.89
N GLY A 186 14.60 33.29 -39.45
CA GLY A 186 14.07 31.95 -39.48
C GLY A 186 12.88 31.95 -38.55
N ALA A 187 11.72 32.34 -39.08
CA ALA A 187 10.44 32.06 -38.47
C ALA A 187 10.38 30.53 -38.32
N THR A 188 10.71 30.04 -37.12
CA THR A 188 10.36 28.69 -36.68
C THR A 188 8.85 28.62 -36.72
N GLN A 189 8.29 28.14 -37.83
CA GLN A 189 6.85 27.94 -37.93
C GLN A 189 6.46 26.90 -36.88
N PRO A 190 5.50 27.19 -35.98
CA PRO A 190 4.95 26.17 -35.10
C PRO A 190 4.22 25.14 -35.96
N HIS A 191 4.76 23.92 -36.02
CA HIS A 191 4.04 22.81 -36.63
C HIS A 191 2.72 22.61 -35.87
N PRO A 192 1.56 22.59 -36.55
CA PRO A 192 0.30 22.29 -35.89
C PRO A 192 0.37 20.85 -35.39
N VAL A 193 0.58 20.69 -34.09
CA VAL A 193 0.46 19.40 -33.42
C VAL A 193 -1.00 18.98 -33.54
N GLY A 194 -1.27 18.02 -34.43
CA GLY A 194 -2.59 17.41 -34.53
C GLY A 194 -3.05 16.80 -33.20
N PRO A 195 -4.32 16.42 -33.04
CA PRO A 195 -4.81 15.82 -31.79
C PRO A 195 -3.98 14.61 -31.35
N LEU A 196 -3.41 13.85 -32.30
CA LEU A 196 -2.47 12.77 -32.03
C LEU A 196 -1.12 13.27 -31.50
N GLY A 197 -0.60 14.39 -32.01
CA GLY A 197 0.61 15.04 -31.52
C GLY A 197 0.44 15.63 -30.13
N VAL A 198 -0.73 16.22 -29.84
CA VAL A 198 -1.09 16.68 -28.49
C VAL A 198 -1.24 15.48 -27.55
N MET A 199 -1.92 14.41 -27.96
CA MET A 199 -2.01 13.16 -27.17
C MET A 199 -0.63 12.55 -26.89
N LEU A 200 0.26 12.53 -27.89
CA LEU A 200 1.62 12.03 -27.75
C LEU A 200 2.45 12.92 -26.81
N ALA A 201 2.33 14.25 -26.93
CA ALA A 201 3.01 15.20 -26.05
C ALA A 201 2.51 15.10 -24.60
N VAL A 202 1.20 14.96 -24.39
CA VAL A 202 0.60 14.74 -23.07
C VAL A 202 1.02 13.39 -22.50
N ALA A 203 1.02 12.33 -23.30
CA ALA A 203 1.51 11.02 -22.87
C ALA A 203 3.00 11.08 -22.49
N LEU A 204 3.83 11.75 -23.28
CA LEU A 204 5.25 11.97 -22.99
C LEU A 204 5.44 12.77 -21.69
N MET A 205 4.65 13.83 -21.48
CA MET A 205 4.65 14.62 -20.24
C MET A 205 4.25 13.77 -19.03
N VAL A 206 3.23 12.93 -19.14
CA VAL A 206 2.80 12.02 -18.07
C VAL A 206 3.88 10.99 -17.76
N VAL A 207 4.51 10.40 -18.78
CA VAL A 207 5.63 9.45 -18.60
C VAL A 207 6.81 10.13 -17.92
N LEU A 208 7.17 11.34 -18.34
CA LEU A 208 8.26 12.12 -17.75
C LEU A 208 7.94 12.51 -16.30
N ALA A 209 6.70 12.91 -16.00
CA ALA A 209 6.24 13.22 -14.65
C ALA A 209 6.27 11.98 -13.74
N TYR A 210 5.89 10.81 -14.25
CA TYR A 210 6.02 9.54 -13.51
C TYR A 210 7.48 9.11 -13.35
N ALA A 211 8.41 9.53 -14.20
CA ALA A 211 9.84 9.27 -14.03
C ALA A 211 10.52 10.24 -13.06
N ALA A 212 9.92 11.41 -12.79
CA ALA A 212 10.51 12.46 -11.97
C ALA A 212 10.84 12.03 -10.53
N PRO A 213 9.97 11.30 -9.78
CA PRO A 213 10.30 10.87 -8.42
C PRO A 213 11.52 9.93 -8.39
N ILE A 214 11.70 9.14 -9.44
CA ILE A 214 12.83 8.23 -9.58
C ILE A 214 14.11 9.05 -9.87
N MET A 215 14.04 10.04 -10.75
CA MET A 215 15.19 10.92 -11.02
C MET A 215 15.59 11.76 -9.80
N ILE A 216 14.62 12.34 -9.09
CA ILE A 216 14.86 13.07 -7.81
C ILE A 216 15.43 12.11 -6.76
N GLY A 217 14.97 10.86 -6.75
CA GLY A 217 15.46 9.84 -5.84
C GLY A 217 16.91 9.41 -6.09
N ILE A 218 17.41 9.49 -7.32
CA ILE A 218 18.80 9.16 -7.65
C ILE A 218 19.76 10.26 -7.16
N THR A 219 19.35 11.53 -7.22
CA THR A 219 20.15 12.64 -6.68
C THR A 219 20.03 12.74 -5.16
N SER A 220 18.89 12.34 -4.60
CA SER A 220 18.59 12.35 -3.17
C SER A 220 18.14 10.96 -2.70
N PRO A 221 19.07 10.04 -2.36
CA PRO A 221 18.74 8.66 -2.01
C PRO A 221 17.79 8.56 -0.80
N LEU A 222 17.81 9.55 0.09
CA LEU A 222 16.89 9.65 1.21
C LEU A 222 15.43 9.81 0.75
N HIS A 223 15.16 10.61 -0.29
CA HIS A 223 13.81 10.78 -0.85
C HIS A 223 13.30 9.46 -1.44
N LEU A 224 14.16 8.75 -2.18
CA LEU A 224 13.82 7.46 -2.77
C LEU A 224 13.49 6.40 -1.71
N LEU A 225 14.30 6.32 -0.65
CA LEU A 225 14.08 5.37 0.43
C LEU A 225 12.76 5.62 1.14
N ILE A 226 12.41 6.89 1.37
CA ILE A 226 11.18 7.25 2.08
C ILE A 226 9.94 7.02 1.20
N ALA A 227 9.99 7.39 -0.07
CA ALA A 227 8.93 7.07 -1.03
C ALA A 227 8.77 5.53 -1.17
N GLY A 228 9.88 4.80 -1.22
CA GLY A 228 9.90 3.34 -1.20
C GLY A 228 9.26 2.77 0.06
N PHE A 229 9.55 3.34 1.24
CA PHE A 229 8.96 2.92 2.50
C PHE A 229 7.45 3.18 2.54
N ALA A 230 7.00 4.34 2.04
CA ALA A 230 5.57 4.65 1.94
C ALA A 230 4.82 3.66 1.03
N LEU A 231 5.41 3.32 -0.13
CA LEU A 231 4.86 2.31 -1.05
C LEU A 231 4.87 0.92 -0.42
N TYR A 232 5.94 0.56 0.27
CA TYR A 232 6.08 -0.73 0.95
C TYR A 232 5.04 -0.90 2.06
N GLU A 233 4.83 0.14 2.88
CA GLU A 233 3.81 0.12 3.92
C GLU A 233 2.40 0.04 3.32
N ALA A 234 2.10 0.82 2.26
CA ALA A 234 0.82 0.73 1.56
C ALA A 234 0.56 -0.69 0.97
N TRP A 235 1.60 -1.33 0.43
CA TRP A 235 1.56 -2.69 -0.10
C TRP A 235 1.32 -3.73 1.00
N LYS A 236 2.08 -3.64 2.09
CA LYS A 236 2.00 -4.55 3.25
C LYS A 236 0.65 -4.44 3.93
N LEU A 237 0.10 -3.24 4.07
CA LEU A 237 -1.20 -3.00 4.67
C LEU A 237 -2.34 -3.71 3.92
N ASN A 238 -2.24 -3.82 2.59
CA ASN A 238 -3.25 -4.43 1.73
C ASN A 238 -3.02 -5.92 1.45
N LYS A 239 -2.12 -6.58 2.20
CA LYS A 239 -1.89 -8.02 2.08
C LYS A 239 -3.19 -8.80 2.32
N GLY A 240 -3.43 -9.80 1.48
CA GLY A 240 -4.66 -10.59 1.52
C GLY A 240 -4.79 -11.39 2.82
N VAL A 241 -5.96 -11.33 3.44
CA VAL A 241 -6.34 -12.21 4.55
C VAL A 241 -7.14 -13.36 3.96
N SER A 242 -6.53 -14.54 3.86
CA SER A 242 -7.24 -15.77 3.52
C SER A 242 -7.92 -16.31 4.77
N LEU A 243 -9.21 -16.64 4.66
CA LEU A 243 -9.92 -17.34 5.73
C LEU A 243 -9.47 -18.82 5.66
N SER A 244 -8.41 -19.19 6.39
CA SER A 244 -7.99 -20.59 6.46
C SER A 244 -8.97 -21.35 7.32
N ILE A 245 -9.73 -22.26 6.71
CA ILE A 245 -10.61 -23.17 7.42
C ILE A 245 -9.94 -24.54 7.40
N ALA A 246 -9.44 -24.98 8.56
CA ALA A 246 -8.84 -26.30 8.72
C ALA A 246 -9.80 -27.23 9.49
N GLY A 247 -9.83 -28.51 9.11
CA GLY A 247 -10.69 -29.54 9.67
C GLY A 247 -11.51 -30.28 8.61
N PRO A 248 -12.36 -31.23 9.00
CA PRO A 248 -12.81 -31.50 10.36
C PRO A 248 -11.75 -32.21 11.22
N TYR A 249 -11.58 -31.74 12.46
CA TYR A 249 -10.86 -32.46 13.49
C TYR A 249 -11.86 -33.07 14.47
N GLN A 250 -11.60 -34.28 14.94
CA GLN A 250 -12.47 -34.96 15.90
C GLN A 250 -12.17 -34.43 17.31
N ALA A 251 -13.20 -33.94 18.00
CA ALA A 251 -13.16 -33.74 19.44
C ALA A 251 -13.26 -35.13 20.08
N THR A 252 -12.29 -35.49 20.93
CA THR A 252 -12.36 -36.76 21.66
C THR A 252 -13.57 -36.71 22.59
N SER A 253 -14.63 -37.46 22.27
CA SER A 253 -15.81 -37.54 23.13
C SER A 253 -15.41 -38.12 24.50
N PRO A 254 -15.89 -37.58 25.62
CA PRO A 254 -15.79 -38.28 26.89
C PRO A 254 -16.61 -39.57 26.76
N VAL A 255 -15.95 -40.71 26.97
CA VAL A 255 -16.60 -42.01 27.02
C VAL A 255 -17.60 -41.98 28.20
N PRO A 256 -18.88 -42.32 28.00
CA PRO A 256 -19.80 -42.47 29.12
C PRO A 256 -19.33 -43.65 29.97
N VAL A 257 -19.10 -43.40 31.25
CA VAL A 257 -18.75 -44.40 32.28
C VAL A 257 -20.01 -45.15 32.70
#